data_AF-A0A398AEF0-F1
#
_entry.id   AF-A0A398AEF0-F1
#
_cell.length_a   1.000
_cell.length_b   1.000
_cell.length_c   1.000
_cell.angle_alpha   90.00
_cell.angle_beta   90.00
_cell.angle_gamma   90.00
#
_symmetry.space_group_name_H-M   'P 1'
#
loop_
_entity.id
_entity.type
_entity.pdbx_description
1 polymer ?
#
loop_
_entity_poly.entity_id
_entity_poly.type
_entity_poly.pdbx_seq_one_letter_code
_entity_poly.pdbx_strand_id
1 'polypeptide(L)'
;MASLINLFPFFIILTLQTSLTSGVKKPNPSVFLLPLIKDKATSLYYTNLNLGNINHSPLTQSLAIDLGGGSAALLRCNTVVKSITYLSIRCNSAVCKQTKPDSFCFNKTNTCGKYVSTSFTEHPLNTLLGTDSVSFLTSKPNGVTNSVHSPLILSCPNNANALRLMPKVVNGTIGLGNFDDRSFKAPNQML
;
A
#
# COMPACT_ATOMS: atom_id res chain seq x y z
N MET A 1 -1.91 -64.97 -36.17
CA MET A 1 -1.42 -64.07 -35.10
C MET A 1 -0.98 -62.75 -35.72
N ALA A 2 -1.95 -61.92 -36.07
CA ALA A 2 -1.75 -60.54 -36.52
C ALA A 2 -2.91 -59.75 -35.92
N SER A 3 -2.73 -58.47 -35.67
CA SER A 3 -3.72 -57.57 -35.03
C SER A 3 -3.69 -57.49 -33.49
N LEU A 4 -2.52 -57.25 -32.92
CA LEU A 4 -2.43 -56.45 -31.68
C LEU A 4 -1.62 -55.16 -31.83
N ILE A 5 -0.87 -55.01 -32.94
CA ILE A 5 0.08 -53.90 -33.14
C ILE A 5 -0.62 -52.61 -33.63
N ASN A 6 -1.84 -52.70 -34.17
CA ASN A 6 -2.57 -51.54 -34.71
C ASN A 6 -3.42 -50.77 -33.68
N LEU A 7 -3.49 -51.22 -32.41
CA LEU A 7 -4.25 -50.52 -31.35
C LEU A 7 -3.40 -49.54 -30.52
N PHE A 8 -2.07 -49.64 -30.60
CA PHE A 8 -1.16 -48.78 -29.86
C PHE A 8 -1.23 -47.28 -30.23
N PRO A 9 -1.35 -46.87 -31.52
CA PRO A 9 -1.40 -45.45 -31.84
C PRO A 9 -2.73 -44.80 -31.42
N PHE A 10 -3.82 -45.57 -31.34
CA PHE A 10 -5.13 -45.06 -30.92
C PHE A 10 -5.14 -44.75 -29.41
N PHE A 11 -4.45 -45.56 -28.61
CA PHE A 11 -4.31 -45.34 -27.16
C PHE A 11 -3.48 -44.09 -26.83
N ILE A 12 -2.43 -43.81 -27.63
CA ILE A 12 -1.60 -42.61 -27.45
C ILE A 12 -2.38 -41.33 -27.80
N ILE A 13 -3.23 -41.36 -28.82
CA ILE A 13 -4.07 -40.21 -29.18
C ILE A 13 -5.14 -39.94 -28.10
N LEU A 14 -5.70 -41.00 -27.49
CA LEU A 14 -6.74 -40.88 -26.47
C LEU A 14 -6.19 -40.32 -25.13
N THR A 15 -4.96 -40.68 -24.73
CA THR A 15 -4.33 -40.14 -23.51
C THR A 15 -3.80 -38.71 -23.69
N LEU A 16 -3.51 -38.28 -24.92
CA LEU A 16 -3.08 -36.91 -25.19
C LEU A 16 -4.24 -35.91 -25.05
N GLN A 17 -5.47 -36.31 -25.35
CA GLN A 17 -6.66 -35.45 -25.19
C GLN A 17 -7.02 -35.17 -23.73
N THR A 18 -6.73 -36.09 -22.80
CA THR A 18 -7.01 -35.87 -21.37
C THR A 18 -6.01 -34.92 -20.68
N SER A 19 -4.91 -34.58 -21.35
CA SER A 19 -3.84 -33.74 -20.78
C SER A 19 -4.05 -32.24 -21.05
N LEU A 20 -4.98 -31.87 -21.93
CA LEU A 20 -5.20 -30.48 -22.37
C LEU A 20 -6.31 -29.73 -21.62
N THR A 21 -6.96 -30.35 -20.63
CA THR A 21 -8.03 -29.71 -19.85
C THR A 21 -7.59 -29.25 -18.46
N SER A 22 -6.31 -28.97 -18.25
CA SER A 22 -5.90 -28.06 -17.18
C SER A 22 -5.99 -26.63 -17.71
N GLY A 23 -7.22 -26.15 -17.89
CA GLY A 23 -7.47 -24.73 -18.06
C GLY A 23 -6.86 -24.03 -16.86
N VAL A 24 -5.72 -23.38 -17.05
CA VAL A 24 -5.15 -22.46 -16.07
C VAL A 24 -6.23 -21.42 -15.83
N LYS A 25 -7.04 -21.60 -14.78
CA LYS A 25 -7.86 -20.53 -14.23
C LYS A 25 -6.86 -19.48 -13.80
N LYS A 26 -6.53 -18.55 -14.69
CA LYS A 26 -5.80 -17.33 -14.36
C LYS A 26 -6.56 -16.78 -13.15
N PRO A 27 -5.94 -16.67 -11.96
CA PRO A 27 -6.61 -16.06 -10.83
C PRO A 27 -7.04 -14.67 -11.31
N ASN A 28 -8.35 -14.42 -11.41
CA ASN A 28 -8.81 -13.09 -11.76
C ASN A 28 -8.32 -12.17 -10.64
N PRO A 29 -7.49 -11.16 -10.96
CA PRO A 29 -6.83 -10.38 -9.93
C PRO A 29 -7.90 -9.65 -9.10
N SER A 30 -7.82 -9.79 -7.78
CA SER A 30 -8.61 -8.97 -6.86
C SER A 30 -8.24 -7.50 -7.10
N VAL A 31 -9.25 -6.63 -7.22
CA VAL A 31 -9.04 -5.19 -7.40
C VAL A 31 -9.20 -4.49 -6.06
N PHE A 32 -8.33 -3.53 -5.74
CA PHE A 32 -8.48 -2.69 -4.55
C PHE A 32 -9.54 -1.62 -4.76
N LEU A 33 -10.41 -1.48 -3.77
CA LEU A 33 -11.43 -0.43 -3.71
C LEU A 33 -10.97 0.64 -2.71
N LEU A 34 -10.89 1.88 -3.18
CA LEU A 34 -10.60 3.05 -2.35
C LEU A 34 -11.78 4.02 -2.40
N PRO A 35 -12.68 4.01 -1.41
CA PRO A 35 -13.80 4.95 -1.36
C PRO A 35 -13.31 6.39 -1.25
N LEU A 36 -13.84 7.29 -2.09
CA LEU A 36 -13.51 8.71 -2.08
C LEU A 36 -14.69 9.53 -1.60
N ILE A 37 -14.42 10.48 -0.72
CA ILE A 37 -15.37 11.43 -0.16
C ILE A 37 -14.91 12.83 -0.59
N LYS A 38 -15.82 13.61 -1.18
CA LYS A 38 -15.55 15.01 -1.50
C LYS A 38 -15.92 15.88 -0.31
N ASP A 39 -14.95 16.61 0.23
CA ASP A 39 -15.21 17.63 1.24
C ASP A 39 -15.81 18.88 0.58
N LYS A 40 -16.94 19.35 1.10
CA LYS A 40 -17.65 20.50 0.52
C LYS A 40 -16.96 21.83 0.80
N ALA A 41 -16.27 21.96 1.93
CA ALA A 41 -15.65 23.21 2.35
C ALA A 41 -14.36 23.50 1.57
N THR A 42 -13.57 22.47 1.29
CA THR A 42 -12.26 22.60 0.65
C THR A 42 -12.22 22.09 -0.79
N SER A 43 -13.28 21.43 -1.25
CA SER A 43 -13.34 20.74 -2.56
C SER A 43 -12.31 19.64 -2.75
N LEU A 44 -11.58 19.26 -1.70
CA LEU A 44 -10.63 18.15 -1.72
C LEU A 44 -11.36 16.81 -1.70
N TYR A 45 -10.72 15.80 -2.25
CA TYR A 45 -11.13 14.40 -2.09
C TYR A 45 -10.28 13.76 -1.00
N TYR A 46 -10.91 12.97 -0.15
CA TYR A 46 -10.25 12.20 0.89
C TYR A 46 -10.84 10.81 1.00
N THR A 47 -10.14 9.91 1.67
CA THR A 47 -10.58 8.55 1.96
C THR A 47 -10.43 8.26 3.45
N ASN A 48 -11.20 7.32 3.97
CA ASN A 48 -11.05 6.82 5.33
C ASN A 48 -10.39 5.45 5.27
N LEU A 49 -9.18 5.33 5.81
CA LEU A 49 -8.45 4.07 5.89
C LEU A 49 -8.19 3.68 7.33
N ASN A 50 -8.38 2.39 7.62
CA ASN A 50 -7.98 1.81 8.88
C ASN A 50 -6.48 1.53 8.84
N LEU A 51 -5.71 2.38 9.54
CA LEU A 51 -4.25 2.36 9.60
C LEU A 51 -3.81 2.21 11.05
N GLY A 52 -3.32 1.03 11.38
CA GLY A 52 -2.95 0.65 12.71
C GLY A 52 -4.13 0.28 13.59
N ASN A 53 -3.81 -0.05 14.84
CA ASN A 53 -4.81 -0.40 15.85
C ASN A 53 -4.42 0.12 17.23
N ILE A 54 -5.42 0.44 18.06
CA ILE A 54 -5.25 0.76 19.46
C ILE A 54 -6.19 -0.15 20.25
N ASN A 55 -5.67 -0.92 21.20
CA ASN A 55 -6.47 -1.83 22.03
C ASN A 55 -7.44 -2.69 21.21
N HIS A 56 -6.93 -3.34 20.15
CA HIS A 56 -7.70 -4.17 19.21
C HIS A 56 -8.76 -3.43 18.36
N SER A 57 -8.84 -2.10 18.42
CA SER A 57 -9.71 -1.28 17.59
C SER A 57 -8.94 -0.64 16.44
N PRO A 58 -9.42 -0.71 15.18
CA PRO A 58 -8.77 -0.04 14.05
C PRO A 58 -8.71 1.48 14.23
N LEU A 59 -7.58 2.08 13.87
CA LEU A 59 -7.42 3.53 13.86
C LEU A 59 -7.81 4.08 12.48
N THR A 60 -9.00 4.64 12.36
CA THR A 60 -9.46 5.26 11.10
C THR A 60 -8.79 6.62 10.90
N GLN A 61 -8.11 6.78 9.75
CA GLN A 61 -7.45 8.00 9.33
C GLN A 61 -8.14 8.58 8.10
N SER A 62 -8.43 9.88 8.14
CA SER A 62 -8.97 10.62 6.99
C SER A 62 -7.82 11.20 6.20
N LEU A 63 -7.51 10.58 5.05
CA LEU A 63 -6.36 10.91 4.23
C LEU A 63 -6.80 11.65 2.96
N ALA A 64 -6.28 12.85 2.75
CA ALA A 64 -6.47 13.56 1.49
C ALA A 64 -5.82 12.77 0.34
N ILE A 65 -6.49 12.73 -0.81
CA ILE A 65 -5.92 12.17 -2.03
C ILE A 65 -4.87 13.13 -2.57
N ASP A 66 -3.61 12.71 -2.57
CA ASP A 66 -2.50 13.49 -3.09
C ASP A 66 -1.92 12.79 -4.32
N LEU A 67 -2.38 13.23 -5.51
CA LEU A 67 -1.86 12.71 -6.78
C LEU A 67 -0.39 13.08 -6.99
N GLY A 68 0.09 14.15 -6.35
CA GLY A 68 1.50 14.57 -6.33
C GLY A 68 2.28 14.03 -5.14
N GLY A 69 1.69 13.16 -4.31
CA GLY A 69 2.27 12.70 -3.06
C GLY A 69 3.49 11.81 -3.26
N GLY A 70 4.58 12.12 -2.55
CA GLY A 70 5.85 11.40 -2.57
C GLY A 70 5.90 10.17 -1.64
N SER A 71 4.83 9.89 -0.90
CA SER A 71 4.75 8.76 0.05
C SER A 71 3.41 8.03 -0.02
N ALA A 72 3.42 6.75 0.35
CA ALA A 72 2.23 5.91 0.39
C ALA A 72 1.20 6.48 1.35
N ALA A 73 1.61 6.79 2.58
CA ALA A 73 0.84 7.61 3.48
C ALA A 73 1.74 8.59 4.24
N LEU A 74 1.31 9.84 4.32
CA LEU A 74 1.93 10.90 5.11
C LEU A 74 1.01 11.24 6.27
N LEU A 75 1.45 10.99 7.49
CA LEU A 75 0.65 11.17 8.71
C LEU A 75 1.39 11.99 9.76
N ARG A 76 0.68 12.64 10.67
CA ARG A 76 1.32 13.26 11.83
C ARG A 76 1.95 12.19 12.73
N CYS A 77 3.19 12.35 13.17
CA CYS A 77 3.87 11.34 14.00
C CYS A 77 3.09 11.00 15.28
N ASN A 78 2.43 11.98 15.91
CA ASN A 78 1.60 11.77 17.11
C ASN A 78 0.36 10.87 16.87
N THR A 79 0.00 10.65 15.61
CA THR A 79 -1.14 9.82 15.20
C THR A 79 -0.68 8.39 15.00
N VAL A 80 0.44 8.17 14.33
CA VAL A 80 1.00 6.83 14.08
C VAL A 80 1.55 6.15 15.33
N VAL A 81 2.17 6.89 16.26
CA VAL A 81 2.71 6.29 17.50
C VAL A 81 1.65 5.77 18.47
N LYS A 82 0.36 6.06 18.22
CA LYS A 82 -0.75 5.49 19.01
C LYS A 82 -1.07 4.05 18.62
N SER A 83 -0.61 3.61 17.45
CA SER A 83 -0.83 2.27 16.95
C SER A 83 0.10 1.27 17.62
N ILE A 84 -0.44 0.13 18.08
CA ILE A 84 0.36 -0.96 18.66
C ILE A 84 1.03 -1.83 17.57
N THR A 85 0.61 -1.70 16.30
CA THR A 85 1.24 -2.34 15.14
C THR A 85 2.27 -1.45 14.43
N TYR A 86 2.45 -0.21 14.88
CA TYR A 86 3.45 0.69 14.32
C TYR A 86 4.87 0.24 14.68
N LEU A 87 5.73 0.18 13.67
CA LEU A 87 7.15 -0.11 13.81
C LEU A 87 7.99 0.94 13.08
N SER A 88 8.88 1.62 13.80
CA SER A 88 9.85 2.51 13.18
C SER A 88 10.79 1.73 12.26
N ILE A 89 11.00 2.18 11.02
CA ILE A 89 11.97 1.56 10.12
C ILE A 89 13.37 1.93 10.59
N ARG A 90 14.16 0.93 10.99
CA ARG A 90 15.54 1.16 11.45
C ARG A 90 16.47 1.55 10.31
N CYS A 91 17.48 2.36 10.63
CA CYS A 91 18.57 2.63 9.70
C CYS A 91 19.26 1.34 9.26
N ASN A 92 19.79 1.31 8.04
CA ASN A 92 20.47 0.16 7.42
C ASN A 92 19.63 -1.11 7.20
N SER A 93 18.35 -1.11 7.59
CA SER A 93 17.42 -2.18 7.24
C SER A 93 17.25 -2.31 5.72
N ALA A 94 16.85 -3.49 5.25
CA ALA A 94 16.57 -3.72 3.83
C ALA A 94 15.51 -2.74 3.31
N VAL A 95 14.45 -2.50 4.10
CA VAL A 95 13.40 -1.53 3.77
C VAL A 95 13.96 -0.12 3.63
N CYS A 96 14.78 0.35 4.57
CA CYS A 96 15.42 1.67 4.46
C CYS A 96 16.31 1.78 3.21
N LYS A 97 17.07 0.72 2.88
CA LYS A 97 17.91 0.70 1.68
C LYS A 97 17.11 0.75 0.38
N GLN A 98 15.89 0.21 0.36
CA GLN A 98 14.98 0.27 -0.79
C GLN A 98 14.38 1.66 -1.02
N THR A 99 14.42 2.54 -0.01
CA THR A 99 13.90 3.92 -0.10
C THR A 99 14.92 4.96 -0.60
N LYS A 100 16.09 4.49 -1.07
CA LYS A 100 17.15 5.29 -1.69
C LYS A 100 16.70 5.85 -3.06
N PRO A 101 17.27 6.97 -3.54
CA PRO A 101 18.51 7.62 -3.08
C PRO A 101 18.36 8.55 -1.86
N ASP A 102 17.18 9.12 -1.63
CA ASP A 102 17.01 10.26 -0.70
C ASP A 102 16.73 9.88 0.77
N SER A 103 17.00 8.62 1.13
CA SER A 103 16.87 8.13 2.50
C SER A 103 18.08 8.55 3.34
N PHE A 104 17.86 9.02 4.57
CA PHE A 104 18.90 9.32 5.55
C PHE A 104 18.63 8.62 6.88
N CYS A 105 19.60 8.66 7.80
CA CYS A 105 19.43 8.10 9.14
C CYS A 105 19.32 9.21 10.18
N PHE A 106 18.28 9.16 11.01
CA PHE A 106 18.16 10.02 12.18
C PHE A 106 18.83 9.35 13.39
N ASN A 107 20.11 9.68 13.59
CA ASN A 107 20.99 8.97 14.54
C ASN A 107 20.44 8.90 15.97
N LYS A 108 19.74 9.94 16.45
CA LYS A 108 19.20 9.99 17.82
C LYS A 108 18.19 8.87 18.10
N THR A 109 17.42 8.47 17.10
CA THR A 109 16.36 7.44 17.23
C THR A 109 16.67 6.18 16.44
N ASN A 110 17.81 6.13 15.73
CA ASN A 110 18.17 5.07 14.79
C ASN A 110 17.04 4.77 13.78
N THR A 111 16.33 5.81 13.35
CA THR A 111 15.17 5.70 12.45
C THR A 111 15.53 6.20 11.06
N CYS A 112 15.15 5.44 10.05
CA CYS A 112 15.26 5.84 8.65
C CYS A 112 14.35 7.04 8.40
N GLY A 113 14.84 8.03 7.68
CA GLY A 113 14.07 9.20 7.27
C GLY A 113 14.18 9.44 5.77
N LYS A 114 13.27 10.26 5.26
CA LYS A 114 13.23 10.65 3.85
C LYS A 114 12.58 12.03 3.69
N TYR A 115 13.01 12.76 2.66
CA TYR A 115 12.29 13.95 2.21
C TYR A 115 11.09 13.55 1.35
N VAL A 116 9.89 13.96 1.74
CA VAL A 116 8.64 13.59 1.08
C VAL A 116 7.94 14.84 0.58
N SER A 117 7.73 14.92 -0.73
CA SER A 117 6.90 15.96 -1.34
C SER A 117 5.41 15.68 -1.11
N THR A 118 4.63 16.75 -0.98
CA THR A 118 3.17 16.68 -0.92
C THR A 118 2.59 17.95 -1.53
N SER A 119 1.39 17.85 -2.10
CA SER A 119 0.71 19.02 -2.69
C SER A 119 0.25 20.06 -1.65
N PHE A 120 0.43 19.78 -0.35
CA PHE A 120 0.01 20.65 0.75
C PHE A 120 1.13 21.54 1.32
N THR A 121 2.37 21.39 0.84
CA THR A 121 3.52 22.16 1.32
C THR A 121 4.39 22.61 0.15
N GLU A 122 4.98 23.80 0.26
CA GLU A 122 5.85 24.36 -0.80
C GLU A 122 7.17 23.59 -0.95
N HIS A 123 7.65 22.98 0.13
CA HIS A 123 8.90 22.24 0.17
C HIS A 123 8.70 20.81 0.66
N PRO A 124 9.55 19.85 0.23
CA PRO A 124 9.53 18.50 0.76
C PRO A 124 9.71 18.47 2.28
N LEU A 125 8.95 17.61 2.94
CA LEU A 125 8.99 17.45 4.38
C LEU A 125 10.08 16.48 4.79
N ASN A 126 10.86 16.84 5.80
CA ASN A 126 11.74 15.91 6.49
C ASN A 126 10.89 14.96 7.36
N THR A 127 10.82 13.69 6.95
CA THR A 127 10.00 12.67 7.60
C THR A 127 10.82 11.52 8.16
N LEU A 128 10.33 10.92 9.23
CA LEU A 128 10.75 9.62 9.73
C LEU A 128 9.85 8.53 9.14
N LEU A 129 10.44 7.39 8.83
CA LEU A 129 9.76 6.27 8.21
C LEU A 129 9.36 5.21 9.25
N GLY A 130 8.17 4.65 9.06
CA GLY A 130 7.70 3.50 9.82
C GLY A 130 6.83 2.61 8.96
N THR A 131 6.47 1.45 9.48
CA THR A 131 5.45 0.57 8.90
C THR A 131 4.31 0.43 9.88
N ASP A 132 3.09 0.34 9.37
CA ASP A 132 1.93 -0.01 10.18
C ASP A 132 0.98 -0.91 9.39
N SER A 133 0.07 -1.57 10.08
CA SER A 133 -0.96 -2.38 9.44
C SER A 133 -1.99 -1.49 8.74
N VAL A 134 -2.42 -1.87 7.54
CA VAL A 134 -3.51 -1.21 6.82
C VAL A 134 -4.54 -2.25 6.41
N SER A 135 -5.81 -1.87 6.43
CA SER A 135 -6.90 -2.70 5.92
C SER A 135 -7.43 -2.12 4.61
N PHE A 136 -7.42 -2.92 3.55
CA PHE A 136 -7.96 -2.55 2.25
C PHE A 136 -9.16 -3.39 1.87
N LEU A 137 -10.13 -2.75 1.22
CA LEU A 137 -11.21 -3.45 0.56
C LEU A 137 -10.73 -3.97 -0.79
N THR A 138 -11.00 -5.24 -1.05
CA THR A 138 -10.76 -5.89 -2.33
C THR A 138 -12.08 -6.36 -2.90
N SER A 139 -12.23 -6.30 -4.23
CA SER A 139 -13.38 -6.85 -4.93
C SER A 139 -12.94 -7.92 -5.92
N LYS A 140 -13.68 -9.03 -5.91
CA LYS A 140 -13.61 -10.05 -6.96
C LYS A 140 -14.55 -9.68 -8.12
N PRO A 141 -14.36 -10.27 -9.32
CA PRO A 141 -15.25 -10.01 -10.46
C PRO A 141 -16.72 -10.36 -10.23
N ASN A 142 -17.00 -11.25 -9.28
CA ASN A 142 -18.37 -11.62 -8.88
C ASN A 142 -19.00 -10.63 -7.88
N GLY A 143 -18.37 -9.48 -7.63
CA GLY A 143 -18.85 -8.44 -6.71
C GLY A 143 -18.62 -8.74 -5.23
N VAL A 144 -18.03 -9.89 -4.86
CA VAL A 144 -17.72 -10.20 -3.46
C VAL A 144 -16.56 -9.33 -2.99
N THR A 145 -16.82 -8.56 -1.92
CA THR A 145 -15.83 -7.73 -1.26
C THR A 145 -15.20 -8.43 -0.06
N ASN A 146 -13.88 -8.34 0.10
CA ASN A 146 -13.15 -8.83 1.27
C ASN A 146 -12.22 -7.74 1.81
N SER A 147 -11.89 -7.82 3.10
CA SER A 147 -10.83 -7.01 3.70
C SER A 147 -9.50 -7.77 3.66
N VAL A 148 -8.43 -7.12 3.24
CA VAL A 148 -7.06 -7.65 3.27
C VAL A 148 -6.21 -6.75 4.16
N HIS A 149 -5.38 -7.35 5.00
CA HIS A 149 -4.42 -6.65 5.84
C HIS A 149 -3.03 -6.73 5.22
N SER A 150 -2.35 -5.60 5.11
CA SER A 150 -0.98 -5.50 4.60
C SER A 150 -0.18 -4.51 5.46
N PRO A 151 1.16 -4.61 5.55
CA PRO A 151 1.97 -3.51 6.04
C PRO A 151 2.03 -2.37 5.01
N LEU A 152 1.82 -1.14 5.46
CA LEU A 152 2.02 0.08 4.67
C LEU A 152 3.23 0.84 5.21
N ILE A 153 4.07 1.36 4.31
CA ILE A 153 5.13 2.27 4.75
C ILE A 153 4.54 3.67 4.94
N LEU A 154 4.71 4.21 6.13
CA LEU A 154 4.25 5.51 6.55
C LEU A 154 5.42 6.48 6.64
N SER A 155 5.16 7.72 6.24
CA SER A 155 6.03 8.86 6.48
C SER A 155 5.40 9.75 7.53
N CYS A 156 6.17 10.16 8.52
CA CYS A 156 5.69 11.09 9.53
C CYS A 156 6.67 12.27 9.70
N PRO A 157 6.22 13.53 9.58
CA PRO A 157 7.12 14.68 9.68
C PRO A 157 7.75 14.79 11.07
N ASN A 158 9.06 15.04 11.10
CA ASN A 158 9.78 15.28 12.36
C ASN A 158 9.25 16.54 13.09
N ASN A 159 8.74 17.51 12.33
CA ASN A 159 8.06 18.68 12.88
C ASN A 159 6.54 18.42 13.00
N ALA A 160 6.01 18.41 14.22
CA ALA A 160 4.58 18.21 14.51
C ALA A 160 3.65 19.24 13.82
N ASN A 161 4.18 20.41 13.47
CA ASN A 161 3.43 21.49 12.81
C ASN A 161 3.52 21.46 11.27
N ALA A 162 4.27 20.53 10.68
CA ALA A 162 4.49 20.46 9.23
C ALA A 162 3.20 20.32 8.42
N LEU A 163 2.17 19.71 9.02
CA LEU A 163 0.85 19.50 8.40
C LEU A 163 -0.24 20.40 9.00
N ARG A 164 0.14 21.53 9.62
CA ARG A 164 -0.81 22.46 10.26
C ARG A 164 -1.74 23.14 9.27
N LEU A 165 -1.29 23.35 8.04
CA LEU A 165 -2.08 23.96 6.96
C LEU A 165 -3.10 22.99 6.34
N MET A 166 -3.02 21.70 6.65
CA MET A 166 -4.02 20.74 6.15
C MET A 166 -5.40 21.06 6.73
N PRO A 167 -6.47 20.93 5.93
CA PRO A 167 -7.83 21.10 6.40
C PRO A 167 -8.15 20.16 7.57
N LYS A 168 -8.99 20.64 8.50
CA LYS A 168 -9.35 19.88 9.72
C LYS A 168 -9.99 18.52 9.43
N VAL A 169 -10.62 18.35 8.26
CA VAL A 169 -11.28 17.11 7.83
C VAL A 169 -10.29 15.97 7.55
N VAL A 170 -9.02 16.28 7.33
CA VAL A 170 -7.96 15.31 7.05
C VAL A 170 -6.83 15.41 8.07
N ASN A 171 -6.18 14.28 8.35
CA ASN A 171 -5.06 14.20 9.29
C ASN A 171 -3.76 13.70 8.62
N GLY A 172 -3.80 13.52 7.32
CA GLY A 172 -2.68 13.11 6.49
C GLY A 172 -3.06 13.03 5.02
N THR A 173 -2.14 12.50 4.20
CA THR A 173 -2.36 12.26 2.77
C THR A 173 -2.08 10.81 2.40
N ILE A 174 -2.68 10.35 1.31
CA ILE A 174 -2.32 9.11 0.60
C ILE A 174 -1.83 9.47 -0.80
N GLY A 175 -0.60 9.05 -1.12
CA GLY A 175 0.04 9.32 -2.40
C GLY A 175 -0.36 8.29 -3.46
N LEU A 176 -1.00 8.74 -4.54
CA LEU A 176 -1.44 7.89 -5.66
C LEU A 176 -0.70 8.14 -6.99
N GLY A 177 0.21 9.12 -7.03
CA GLY A 177 0.95 9.47 -8.25
C GLY A 177 1.97 8.42 -8.69
N ASN A 178 2.49 8.55 -9.91
CA ASN A 178 3.61 7.77 -10.43
C ASN A 178 4.89 8.62 -10.40
N PHE A 179 5.88 8.21 -9.61
CA PHE A 179 7.20 8.84 -9.48
C PHE A 179 8.25 7.73 -9.42
N ASP A 180 9.50 8.07 -9.74
CA ASP A 180 10.58 7.11 -9.99
C ASP A 180 10.90 6.17 -8.81
N ASP A 181 10.60 6.56 -7.56
CA ASP A 181 10.63 5.66 -6.41
C ASP A 181 9.30 4.91 -6.23
N ARG A 182 9.16 3.82 -6.99
CA ARG A 182 7.95 3.00 -7.01
C ARG A 182 7.67 2.30 -5.67
N SER A 183 8.68 1.99 -4.86
CA SER A 183 8.53 1.17 -3.65
C SER A 183 7.77 1.87 -2.52
N PHE A 184 7.54 3.17 -2.64
CA PHE A 184 7.12 4.02 -1.54
C PHE A 184 5.70 4.58 -1.68
N LYS A 185 4.88 4.03 -2.58
CA LYS A 185 3.54 4.54 -2.92
C LYS A 185 2.46 3.53 -2.59
N ALA A 186 1.27 4.01 -2.24
CA ALA A 186 0.19 3.12 -1.81
C ALA A 186 -0.17 2.07 -2.87
N PRO A 187 -0.36 2.42 -4.16
CA PRO A 187 -0.69 1.43 -5.19
C PRO A 187 0.36 0.31 -5.35
N ASN A 188 1.63 0.61 -5.10
CA ASN A 188 2.73 -0.36 -5.26
C ASN A 188 2.99 -1.19 -4.00
N GLN A 189 2.43 -0.79 -2.85
CA GLN A 189 2.50 -1.52 -1.57
C GLN A 189 1.22 -2.31 -1.28
N MET A 190 0.18 -2.12 -2.10
CA MET A 190 -1.06 -2.86 -2.03
C MET A 190 -0.97 -4.25 -2.68
N LEU A 191 0.13 -4.61 -3.35
CA LEU A 191 0.32 -5.90 -4.04
C LEU A 191 1.10 -6.92 -3.21
#